data_AF-A0A5C7JBE0-F1
#
_entry.id   AF-A0A5C7JBE0-F1
#
_cell.length_a   1.000
_cell.length_b   1.000
_cell.length_c   1.000
_cell.angle_alpha   90.00
_cell.angle_beta   90.00
_cell.angle_gamma   90.00
#
_symmetry.space_group_name_H-M   'P 1'
#
loop_
_entity.id
_entity.type
_entity.pdbx_description
1 polymer ?
#
loop_
_entity_poly.entity_id
_entity_poly.type
_entity_poly.pdbx_seq_one_letter_code
_entity_poly.pdbx_strand_id
1 'polypeptide(L)'
;MADVKSDFKKYDLQNLIDEQDMIKITKAVNYDLGLRINQTKEAVLEVEKGRVRLPLDFYTVNFMLICGQYSIKEYVPQGTHIEERIIDPVIPEYQQAPPPVNLDACEPPEVDPCDPCLQCGNPCCTDTCGPCSSNEASCSLNCKGEQFQLVQVLKHETRVYTVLQPLRLLENAMEIECDCPNLYWESPNTAWIKDGWLYTNFKTGKVYINYQGLMEDGEGNLMVLDHDMINLYYEYALKRRIIENLIMDDQPVSPTKIQLVETRYKENRTYALSIVNTPNFSEMKEMWKKNRKAMYHKYYNMFKSYPFVGGYYPFSGSGAYNTGVWRSR
;
A
#
# COMPACT_ATOMS: atom_id res chain seq x y z
N MET A 1 -13.54 16.05 -16.49
CA MET A 1 -13.27 17.25 -17.33
C MET A 1 -14.34 17.47 -18.40
N ALA A 2 -14.82 16.43 -19.09
CA ALA A 2 -15.86 16.58 -20.13
C ALA A 2 -17.13 17.29 -19.63
N ASP A 3 -17.60 16.96 -18.41
CA ASP A 3 -18.82 17.56 -17.86
C ASP A 3 -18.68 19.07 -17.61
N VAL A 4 -17.52 19.51 -17.12
CA VAL A 4 -17.21 20.93 -16.89
C VAL A 4 -17.18 21.72 -18.21
N LYS A 5 -16.57 21.16 -19.26
CA LYS A 5 -16.58 21.79 -20.59
C LYS A 5 -17.99 21.87 -21.17
N SER A 6 -18.83 20.87 -20.89
CA SER A 6 -20.21 20.83 -21.36
C SER A 6 -21.09 21.96 -20.77
N ASP A 7 -20.79 22.40 -19.55
CA ASP A 7 -21.50 23.51 -18.89
C ASP A 7 -21.02 24.89 -19.37
N PHE A 8 -19.74 25.00 -19.75
CA PHE A 8 -19.14 26.23 -20.27
C PHE A 8 -18.91 26.20 -21.79
N LYS A 9 -19.76 25.48 -22.55
CA LYS A 9 -19.66 25.32 -24.02
C LYS A 9 -19.32 26.60 -24.78
N LYS A 10 -19.92 27.74 -24.42
CA LYS A 10 -19.67 29.02 -25.10
C LYS A 10 -18.21 29.46 -24.97
N TYR A 11 -17.62 29.28 -23.79
CA TYR A 11 -16.24 29.70 -23.51
C TYR A 11 -15.22 28.65 -23.96
N ASP A 12 -15.61 27.37 -23.95
CA ASP A 12 -14.83 26.26 -24.51
C ASP A 12 -14.64 26.44 -26.03
N LEU A 13 -15.71 26.78 -26.77
CA LEU A 13 -15.63 27.11 -28.20
C LEU A 13 -14.73 28.31 -28.52
N GLN A 14 -14.51 29.19 -27.54
CA GLN A 14 -13.65 30.36 -27.66
C GLN A 14 -12.20 30.07 -27.20
N ASN A 15 -11.89 28.82 -26.80
CA ASN A 15 -10.61 28.40 -26.23
C ASN A 15 -10.15 29.24 -25.03
N LEU A 16 -11.10 29.76 -24.24
CA LEU A 16 -10.84 30.57 -23.05
C LEU A 16 -10.61 29.71 -21.78
N ILE A 17 -10.61 28.38 -21.91
CA ILE A 17 -10.44 27.44 -20.80
C ILE A 17 -9.06 26.78 -20.93
N ASP A 18 -8.14 27.11 -20.02
CA ASP A 18 -6.83 26.45 -19.93
C ASP A 18 -6.89 25.18 -19.08
N GLU A 19 -6.44 24.06 -19.65
CA GLU A 19 -6.39 22.75 -18.98
C GLU A 19 -5.28 22.66 -17.93
N GLN A 20 -4.17 23.39 -18.10
CA GLN A 20 -3.04 23.33 -17.16
C GLN A 20 -3.41 23.88 -15.79
N ASP A 21 -4.22 24.95 -15.77
CA ASP A 21 -4.75 25.50 -14.52
C ASP A 21 -5.72 24.54 -13.83
N MET A 22 -6.46 23.72 -14.58
CA MET A 22 -7.36 22.72 -14.01
C MET A 22 -6.59 21.64 -13.23
N ILE A 23 -5.44 21.21 -13.75
CA ILE A 23 -4.58 20.21 -13.08
C ILE A 23 -4.12 20.72 -11.70
N LYS A 24 -3.75 22.00 -11.61
CA LYS A 24 -3.33 22.63 -10.33
C LYS A 24 -4.47 22.63 -9.32
N ILE A 25 -5.70 22.91 -9.76
CA ILE A 25 -6.88 22.90 -8.88
C ILE A 25 -7.20 21.49 -8.43
N THR A 26 -7.15 20.48 -9.31
CA THR A 26 -7.38 19.10 -8.89
C THR A 26 -6.35 18.63 -7.87
N LYS A 27 -5.06 19.00 -8.02
CA LYS A 27 -4.03 18.76 -7.00
C LYS A 27 -4.37 19.43 -5.65
N ALA A 28 -4.86 20.67 -5.68
CA ALA A 28 -5.28 21.40 -4.47
C ALA A 28 -6.50 20.76 -3.79
N VAL A 29 -7.48 20.28 -4.56
CA VAL A 29 -8.66 19.57 -4.05
C VAL A 29 -8.25 18.25 -3.41
N ASN A 30 -7.37 17.46 -4.04
CA ASN A 30 -6.85 16.23 -3.45
C ASN A 30 -6.17 16.49 -2.10
N TYR A 31 -5.42 17.59 -1.99
CA TYR A 31 -4.80 18.01 -0.74
C TYR A 31 -5.85 18.37 0.33
N ASP A 32 -6.89 19.12 -0.03
CA ASP A 32 -7.97 19.51 0.91
C ASP A 32 -8.77 18.28 1.40
N LEU A 33 -8.96 17.28 0.54
CA LEU A 33 -9.58 16.01 0.91
C LEU A 33 -8.70 15.17 1.86
N GLY A 34 -7.44 15.56 2.10
CA GLY A 34 -6.53 14.79 2.94
C GLY A 34 -6.06 13.49 2.30
N LEU A 35 -6.21 13.36 0.97
CA LEU A 35 -5.59 12.27 0.25
C LEU A 35 -4.08 12.41 0.37
N ARG A 36 -3.39 11.29 0.62
CA ARG A 36 -1.93 11.27 0.64
C ARG A 36 -1.42 11.66 -0.75
N ILE A 37 -0.90 12.89 -0.88
CA ILE A 37 -0.32 13.42 -2.13
C ILE A 37 0.83 12.54 -2.63
N ASN A 38 1.58 11.99 -1.67
CA ASN A 38 2.67 11.08 -1.95
C ASN A 38 2.25 9.69 -1.46
N GLN A 39 2.17 8.75 -2.38
CA GLN A 39 1.90 7.34 -2.07
C GLN A 39 3.17 6.54 -2.20
N THR A 40 3.41 5.62 -1.25
CA THR A 40 4.47 4.63 -1.40
C THR A 40 4.08 3.65 -2.50
N LYS A 41 4.91 3.60 -3.54
CA LYS A 41 4.75 2.72 -4.70
C LYS A 41 5.97 1.83 -4.85
N GLU A 42 5.75 0.72 -5.52
CA GLU A 42 6.77 -0.31 -5.74
C GLU A 42 6.83 -0.65 -7.22
N ALA A 43 8.04 -0.74 -7.75
CA ALA A 43 8.26 -1.15 -9.13
C ALA A 43 9.52 -2.01 -9.25
N VAL A 44 9.53 -2.89 -10.24
CA VAL A 44 10.74 -3.61 -10.65
C VAL A 44 11.19 -3.05 -11.99
N LEU A 45 12.35 -2.43 -12.00
CA LEU A 45 12.96 -1.77 -13.15
C LEU A 45 13.97 -2.70 -13.80
N GLU A 46 13.91 -2.82 -15.12
CA GLU A 46 14.86 -3.61 -15.90
C GLU A 46 15.97 -2.69 -16.41
N VAL A 47 17.18 -2.87 -15.87
CA VAL A 47 18.36 -2.09 -16.25
C VAL A 47 18.98 -2.70 -17.49
N GLU A 48 19.07 -1.91 -18.55
CA GLU A 48 19.76 -2.26 -19.77
C GLU A 48 20.87 -1.26 -20.06
N LYS A 49 22.07 -1.76 -20.39
CA LYS A 49 23.24 -0.92 -20.71
C LYS A 49 23.61 0.07 -19.60
N GLY A 50 23.39 -0.31 -18.34
CA GLY A 50 23.78 0.46 -17.16
C GLY A 50 22.92 1.68 -16.84
N ARG A 51 21.72 1.78 -17.42
CA ARG A 51 20.74 2.80 -17.05
C ARG A 51 19.31 2.32 -17.22
N VAL A 52 18.39 2.90 -16.48
CA VAL A 52 16.95 2.68 -16.64
C VAL A 52 16.18 3.97 -16.39
N ARG A 53 15.07 4.16 -17.10
CA ARG A 53 14.19 5.30 -16.89
C ARG A 53 13.33 5.05 -15.65
N LEU A 54 13.28 6.02 -14.75
CA LEU A 54 12.38 5.96 -13.60
C LEU A 54 10.92 6.18 -14.02
N PRO A 55 9.96 5.72 -13.20
CA PRO A 55 8.55 6.08 -13.36
C PRO A 55 8.36 7.59 -13.45
N LEU A 56 7.38 8.04 -14.24
CA LEU A 56 7.13 9.46 -14.48
C LEU A 56 6.67 10.20 -13.21
N ASP A 57 5.99 9.47 -12.32
CA ASP A 57 5.45 9.95 -11.06
C ASP A 57 6.48 9.93 -9.91
N PHE A 58 7.75 9.59 -10.18
CA PHE A 58 8.80 9.51 -9.17
C PHE A 58 9.05 10.86 -8.46
N TYR A 59 8.94 10.86 -7.12
CA TYR A 59 9.23 12.02 -6.29
C TYR A 59 10.49 11.81 -5.43
N THR A 60 10.49 10.79 -4.57
CA THR A 60 11.64 10.45 -3.70
C THR A 60 11.78 8.96 -3.54
N VAL A 61 13.01 8.44 -3.43
CA VAL A 61 13.24 7.02 -3.14
C VAL A 61 13.30 6.75 -1.63
N ASN A 62 12.64 5.68 -1.19
CA ASN A 62 12.74 5.16 0.18
C ASN A 62 13.86 4.13 0.27
N PHE A 63 13.85 3.11 -0.59
CA PHE A 63 14.95 2.15 -0.74
C PHE A 63 14.95 1.42 -2.09
N MET A 64 16.09 0.84 -2.46
CA MET A 64 16.27 0.02 -3.67
C MET A 64 17.00 -1.29 -3.36
N LEU A 65 16.69 -2.35 -4.10
CA LEU A 65 17.37 -3.64 -4.00
C LEU A 65 17.64 -4.19 -5.40
N ILE A 66 18.77 -4.86 -5.58
CA ILE A 66 19.02 -5.62 -6.81
C ILE A 66 18.35 -6.97 -6.68
N CYS A 67 17.51 -7.29 -7.65
CA CYS A 67 16.90 -8.59 -7.79
C CYS A 67 17.87 -9.55 -8.48
N GLY A 68 18.25 -10.61 -7.77
CA GLY A 68 19.08 -11.69 -8.29
C GLY A 68 18.25 -12.79 -8.95
N GLN A 69 18.24 -13.97 -8.34
CA GLN A 69 17.52 -15.13 -8.86
C GLN A 69 16.01 -14.99 -8.65
N TYR A 70 15.25 -15.44 -9.65
CA TYR A 70 13.80 -15.50 -9.61
C TYR A 70 13.27 -16.76 -10.26
N SER A 71 12.12 -17.23 -9.80
CA SER A 71 11.34 -18.31 -10.42
C SER A 71 10.14 -17.74 -11.15
N ILE A 72 9.81 -18.30 -12.31
CA ILE A 72 8.68 -17.86 -13.14
C ILE A 72 7.59 -18.92 -13.05
N LYS A 73 6.38 -18.51 -12.72
CA LYS A 73 5.16 -19.32 -12.88
C LYS A 73 4.36 -18.71 -14.00
N GLU A 74 4.41 -19.32 -15.18
CA GLU A 74 3.61 -18.90 -16.32
C GLU A 74 2.20 -19.50 -16.21
N TYR A 75 1.18 -18.65 -16.28
CA TYR A 75 -0.19 -19.12 -16.43
C TYR A 75 -0.45 -19.24 -17.92
N VAL A 76 -0.40 -20.47 -18.43
CA VAL A 76 -0.94 -20.74 -19.77
C VAL A 76 -2.40 -20.30 -19.78
N PRO A 77 -2.80 -19.34 -20.63
CA PRO A 77 -4.19 -18.93 -20.71
C PRO A 77 -5.01 -20.17 -21.06
N GLN A 78 -5.93 -20.55 -20.16
CA GLN A 78 -6.66 -21.81 -20.25
C GLN A 78 -7.40 -21.94 -21.59
N GLY A 79 -6.89 -22.83 -22.43
CA GLY A 79 -7.71 -23.78 -23.19
C GLY A 79 -7.49 -25.17 -22.59
N THR A 80 -8.39 -26.12 -22.84
CA THR A 80 -8.21 -27.52 -22.44
C THR A 80 -7.00 -28.09 -23.18
N HIS A 81 -5.85 -28.19 -22.50
CA HIS A 81 -4.68 -28.87 -23.04
C HIS A 81 -4.89 -30.39 -22.85
N ILE A 82 -5.40 -31.04 -23.89
CA ILE A 82 -5.52 -32.50 -23.96
C ILE A 82 -4.28 -33.01 -24.66
N GLU A 83 -3.38 -33.66 -23.91
CA GLU A 83 -2.22 -34.36 -24.46
C GLU A 83 -2.40 -35.86 -24.24
N GLU A 84 -2.44 -36.63 -25.32
CA GLU A 84 -2.38 -38.09 -25.25
C GLU A 84 -0.92 -38.49 -25.04
N ARG A 85 -0.54 -38.66 -23.78
CA ARG A 85 0.74 -39.27 -23.43
C ARG A 85 0.59 -40.79 -23.51
N ILE A 86 1.22 -41.41 -24.51
CA ILE A 86 1.34 -42.87 -24.56
C ILE A 86 2.24 -43.28 -23.39
N ILE A 87 1.63 -43.78 -22.33
CA ILE A 87 2.33 -44.51 -21.27
C ILE A 87 2.49 -45.92 -21.85
N ASP A 88 3.74 -46.40 -21.97
CA ASP A 88 3.99 -47.79 -22.33
C ASP A 88 3.09 -48.72 -21.48
N PRO A 89 2.57 -49.83 -22.02
CA PRO A 89 1.68 -50.69 -21.26
C PRO A 89 2.44 -51.25 -20.05
N VAL A 90 2.21 -50.64 -18.89
CA VAL A 90 2.54 -51.24 -17.61
C VAL A 90 1.63 -52.45 -17.48
N ILE A 91 2.17 -53.61 -17.84
CA ILE A 91 1.56 -54.90 -17.51
C ILE A 91 1.58 -54.93 -15.97
N PRO A 92 0.43 -54.87 -15.26
CA PRO A 92 0.46 -54.96 -13.81
C PRO A 92 0.92 -56.37 -13.45
N GLU A 93 2.10 -56.46 -12.86
CA GLU A 93 2.61 -57.73 -12.34
C GLU A 93 1.67 -58.19 -11.20
N TYR A 94 1.16 -59.42 -11.29
CA TYR A 94 0.18 -59.95 -10.35
C TYR A 94 0.84 -60.12 -8.98
N GLN A 95 0.63 -59.18 -8.07
CA GLN A 95 1.02 -59.35 -6.67
C GLN A 95 -0.02 -60.22 -5.97
N GLN A 96 0.43 -61.39 -5.48
CA GLN A 96 -0.40 -62.25 -4.65
C GLN A 96 -0.80 -61.51 -3.37
N ALA A 97 -2.06 -61.68 -2.96
CA ALA A 97 -2.57 -61.08 -1.74
C ALA A 97 -1.70 -61.49 -0.54
N PRO A 98 -1.23 -60.53 0.28
CA PRO A 98 -0.45 -60.86 1.46
C PRO A 98 -1.30 -61.74 2.40
N PRO A 99 -0.69 -62.75 3.05
CA PRO A 99 -1.40 -63.60 4.00
C PRO A 99 -1.95 -62.74 5.16
N PRO A 100 -3.07 -63.15 5.78
CA PRO A 100 -3.69 -62.37 6.84
C PRO A 100 -2.71 -62.19 8.01
N VAL A 101 -2.33 -60.93 8.24
CA VAL A 101 -1.49 -60.53 9.36
C VAL A 101 -2.36 -60.58 10.62
N ASN A 102 -1.91 -61.32 11.62
CA ASN A 102 -2.54 -61.39 12.93
C ASN A 102 -2.32 -60.04 13.62
N LEU A 103 -3.35 -59.19 13.62
CA LEU A 103 -3.34 -57.87 14.26
C LEU A 103 -3.37 -58.07 15.78
N ASP A 104 -2.19 -58.16 16.40
CA ASP A 104 -2.08 -58.08 17.85
C ASP A 104 -2.22 -56.62 18.27
N ALA A 105 -3.37 -56.25 18.84
CA ALA A 105 -3.80 -54.87 19.08
C ALA A 105 -3.09 -54.18 20.27
N CYS A 106 -1.93 -54.68 20.69
CA CYS A 106 -1.23 -54.25 21.91
C CYS A 106 0.19 -53.70 21.66
N GLU A 107 0.67 -53.65 20.41
CA GLU A 107 1.94 -52.97 20.09
C GLU A 107 1.68 -51.54 19.57
N PRO A 108 2.34 -50.51 20.13
CA PRO A 108 2.20 -49.15 19.64
C PRO A 108 2.79 -49.04 18.23
N PRO A 109 2.15 -48.28 17.32
CA PRO A 109 2.55 -48.22 15.92
C PRO A 109 3.97 -47.63 15.76
N GLU A 110 4.76 -48.22 14.85
CA GLU A 110 6.01 -47.64 14.40
C GLU A 110 5.76 -46.30 13.68
N VAL A 111 6.51 -45.28 14.09
CA VAL A 111 6.33 -43.89 13.64
C VAL A 111 7.10 -43.66 12.34
N ASP A 112 6.42 -43.13 11.33
CA ASP A 112 6.99 -42.74 10.04
C ASP A 112 8.03 -41.61 10.22
N PRO A 113 9.29 -41.80 9.80
CA PRO A 113 10.35 -40.79 9.95
C PRO A 113 10.16 -39.54 9.08
N CYS A 114 9.11 -39.45 8.27
CA CYS A 114 8.86 -38.33 7.36
C CYS A 114 7.63 -37.45 7.71
N ASP A 115 7.08 -37.53 8.94
CA ASP A 115 6.02 -36.60 9.36
C ASP A 115 6.60 -35.25 9.88
N PRO A 116 6.40 -34.13 9.16
CA PRO A 116 6.94 -32.82 9.54
C PRO A 116 6.33 -32.26 10.84
N CYS A 117 5.23 -32.84 11.33
CA CYS A 117 4.48 -32.29 12.47
C CYS A 117 5.09 -32.66 13.83
N LEU A 118 5.92 -33.71 13.91
CA LEU A 118 6.51 -34.18 15.16
C LEU A 118 7.86 -33.53 15.51
N GLN A 119 8.53 -32.88 14.55
CA GLN A 119 9.84 -32.25 14.78
C GLN A 119 9.76 -30.92 15.56
N CYS A 120 8.57 -30.31 15.66
CA CYS A 120 8.38 -29.03 16.35
C CYS A 120 7.74 -29.14 17.74
N GLY A 121 7.43 -30.34 18.24
CA GLY A 121 7.00 -30.57 19.62
C GLY A 121 5.79 -29.75 20.10
N ASN A 122 4.89 -29.33 19.20
CA ASN A 122 3.75 -28.48 19.56
C ASN A 122 2.46 -28.90 18.81
N PRO A 123 1.33 -29.16 19.50
CA PRO A 123 0.11 -29.70 18.89
C PRO A 123 -0.82 -28.60 18.36
N CYS A 124 -0.27 -27.66 17.59
CA CYS A 124 -1.06 -26.62 16.90
C CYS A 124 -0.46 -26.35 15.51
N CYS A 125 -0.69 -27.28 14.59
CA CYS A 125 -0.64 -26.99 13.15
C CYS A 125 -2.03 -26.50 12.72
N THR A 126 -2.41 -25.31 13.15
CA THR A 126 -3.50 -24.58 12.48
C THR A 126 -2.87 -23.80 11.33
N ASP A 127 -3.12 -24.29 10.12
CA ASP A 127 -3.09 -23.60 8.84
C ASP A 127 -2.18 -22.38 8.73
N THR A 128 -1.05 -22.59 8.05
CA THR A 128 -0.20 -21.67 7.27
C THR A 128 1.27 -21.82 7.64
N CYS A 129 1.90 -22.91 7.18
CA CYS A 129 3.31 -22.81 6.82
C CYS A 129 3.39 -21.78 5.68
N GLY A 130 3.68 -20.53 6.03
CA GLY A 130 3.96 -19.49 5.04
C GLY A 130 5.11 -19.97 4.14
N PRO A 131 5.21 -19.47 2.89
CA PRO A 131 6.27 -19.87 1.97
C PRO A 131 7.69 -19.72 2.54
N CYS A 132 7.86 -18.88 3.56
CA CYS A 132 9.11 -18.67 4.30
C CYS A 132 9.49 -19.80 5.26
N SER A 133 8.53 -20.60 5.72
CA SER A 133 8.77 -21.69 6.69
C SER A 133 9.24 -22.98 6.02
N SER A 134 8.97 -23.15 4.73
CA SER A 134 9.39 -24.32 3.96
C SER A 134 10.67 -24.10 3.15
N ASN A 135 11.05 -22.84 2.87
CA ASN A 135 12.32 -22.48 2.22
C ASN A 135 12.86 -21.17 2.81
N GLU A 136 13.76 -21.26 3.78
CA GLU A 136 14.37 -20.10 4.46
C GLU A 136 15.10 -19.16 3.48
N ALA A 137 15.67 -19.70 2.39
CA ALA A 137 16.35 -18.94 1.35
C ALA A 137 15.41 -18.13 0.42
N SER A 138 14.09 -18.31 0.56
CA SER A 138 13.10 -17.65 -0.31
C SER A 138 12.51 -16.37 0.28
N CYS A 139 12.88 -16.02 1.51
CA CYS A 139 12.39 -14.84 2.22
C CYS A 139 13.54 -13.97 2.72
N SER A 140 13.39 -12.66 2.53
CA SER A 140 14.33 -11.63 2.98
C SER A 140 13.75 -10.89 4.19
N LEU A 141 14.60 -10.36 5.06
CA LEU A 141 14.17 -9.59 6.23
C LEU A 141 14.04 -8.10 5.87
N ASN A 142 12.94 -7.47 6.26
CA ASN A 142 12.80 -6.02 6.16
C ASN A 142 13.56 -5.32 7.30
N CYS A 143 13.68 -3.99 7.21
CA CYS A 143 14.35 -3.17 8.23
C CYS A 143 13.69 -3.23 9.62
N LYS A 144 12.49 -3.82 9.75
CA LYS A 144 11.74 -4.02 11.00
C LYS A 144 11.85 -5.45 11.54
N GLY A 145 12.60 -6.33 10.87
CA GLY A 145 12.78 -7.72 11.27
C GLY A 145 11.66 -8.67 10.81
N GLU A 146 10.75 -8.24 9.95
CA GLU A 146 9.68 -9.06 9.39
C GLU A 146 10.19 -9.74 8.09
N GLN A 147 9.85 -11.01 7.91
CA GLN A 147 10.18 -11.76 6.69
C GLN A 147 9.21 -11.39 5.56
N PHE A 148 9.74 -11.07 4.39
CA PHE A 148 8.96 -10.79 3.18
C PHE A 148 9.54 -11.49 1.96
N GLN A 149 8.70 -11.74 0.97
CA GLN A 149 9.06 -12.32 -0.32
C GLN A 149 8.62 -11.37 -1.42
N LEU A 150 9.54 -11.01 -2.33
CA LEU A 150 9.22 -10.13 -3.44
C LEU A 150 8.56 -10.94 -4.56
N VAL A 151 7.27 -10.69 -4.79
CA VAL A 151 6.48 -11.33 -5.84
C VAL A 151 6.00 -10.27 -6.82
N GLN A 152 6.36 -10.41 -8.09
CA GLN A 152 5.90 -9.55 -9.17
C GLN A 152 4.86 -10.32 -9.99
N VAL A 153 3.61 -9.86 -9.94
CA VAL A 153 2.52 -10.42 -10.74
C VAL A 153 2.40 -9.61 -12.03
N LEU A 154 2.67 -10.26 -13.16
CA LEU A 154 2.45 -9.73 -14.51
C LEU A 154 1.19 -10.38 -15.11
N LYS A 155 0.74 -9.90 -16.27
CA LYS A 155 -0.52 -10.37 -16.89
C LYS A 155 -0.57 -11.88 -17.19
N HIS A 156 0.58 -12.49 -17.52
CA HIS A 156 0.67 -13.90 -17.95
C HIS A 156 1.66 -14.73 -17.11
N GLU A 157 2.42 -14.08 -16.22
CA GLU A 157 3.46 -14.73 -15.44
C GLU A 157 3.53 -14.11 -14.05
N THR A 158 3.85 -14.94 -13.05
CA THR A 158 4.22 -14.46 -11.71
C THR A 158 5.69 -14.76 -11.49
N ARG A 159 6.48 -13.73 -11.21
CA ARG A 159 7.92 -13.85 -10.88
C ARG A 159 8.09 -13.77 -9.37
N VAL A 160 8.75 -14.75 -8.78
CA VAL A 160 9.08 -14.77 -7.35
C VAL A 160 10.59 -14.64 -7.21
N TYR A 161 11.05 -13.54 -6.61
CA TYR A 161 12.46 -13.27 -6.39
C TYR A 161 12.92 -13.90 -5.07
N THR A 162 14.00 -14.67 -5.14
CA THR A 162 14.57 -15.37 -3.98
C THR A 162 15.76 -14.63 -3.39
N VAL A 163 16.61 -14.04 -4.24
CA VAL A 163 17.83 -13.34 -3.82
C VAL A 163 17.68 -11.84 -4.04
N LEU A 164 17.76 -11.06 -2.96
CA LEU A 164 17.82 -9.60 -2.99
C LEU A 164 19.19 -9.15 -2.49
N GLN A 165 19.86 -8.29 -3.24
CA GLN A 165 21.17 -7.74 -2.89
C GLN A 165 21.07 -6.24 -2.61
N PRO A 166 21.82 -5.71 -1.62
CA PRO A 166 21.84 -4.27 -1.36
C PRO A 166 22.47 -3.51 -2.53
N LEU A 167 21.90 -2.33 -2.81
CA LEU A 167 22.43 -1.37 -3.78
C LEU A 167 22.87 -0.12 -3.03
N ARG A 168 24.08 0.38 -3.29
CA ARG A 168 24.54 1.65 -2.70
C ARG A 168 24.17 2.81 -3.62
N LEU A 169 23.50 3.83 -3.09
CA LEU A 169 23.27 5.08 -3.81
C LEU A 169 24.42 6.06 -3.57
N LEU A 170 24.98 6.60 -4.64
CA LEU A 170 25.91 7.72 -4.60
C LEU A 170 25.09 8.99 -4.44
N GLU A 171 25.48 9.84 -3.49
CA GLU A 171 24.68 10.98 -3.01
C GLU A 171 24.14 11.87 -4.13
N ASN A 172 22.82 11.96 -4.23
CA ASN A 172 22.09 13.03 -4.90
C ASN A 172 20.95 13.48 -3.97
N ALA A 173 21.14 14.63 -3.32
CA ALA A 173 20.33 15.05 -2.16
C ALA A 173 18.86 15.40 -2.44
N MET A 174 18.47 15.60 -3.71
CA MET A 174 17.11 16.07 -4.05
C MET A 174 16.08 14.95 -4.20
N GLU A 175 16.52 13.74 -4.54
CA GLU A 175 15.62 12.63 -4.95
C GLU A 175 15.66 11.44 -3.98
N ILE A 176 16.44 11.57 -2.90
CA ILE A 176 16.68 10.52 -1.90
C ILE A 176 16.21 10.99 -0.53
N GLU A 177 15.39 10.19 0.15
CA GLU A 177 14.98 10.47 1.53
C GLU A 177 16.20 10.36 2.47
N CYS A 178 16.33 11.29 3.43
CA CYS A 178 17.51 11.36 4.32
C CYS A 178 17.78 10.06 5.10
N ASP A 179 16.71 9.30 5.38
CA ASP A 179 16.75 8.04 6.12
C ASP A 179 16.87 6.81 5.20
N CYS A 180 17.16 7.00 3.91
CA CYS A 180 17.28 5.93 2.93
C CYS A 180 18.45 4.98 3.30
N PRO A 181 18.19 3.68 3.54
CA PRO A 181 19.23 2.71 3.89
C PRO A 181 20.33 2.58 2.82
N ASN A 182 19.98 2.81 1.55
CA ASN A 182 20.90 2.70 0.42
C ASN A 182 22.06 3.71 0.45
N LEU A 183 21.94 4.80 1.21
CA LEU A 183 23.04 5.76 1.41
C LEU A 183 24.14 5.18 2.31
N TYR A 184 23.76 4.30 3.25
CA TYR A 184 24.64 3.76 4.28
C TYR A 184 25.11 2.34 4.00
N TRP A 185 24.46 1.63 3.07
CA TRP A 185 24.87 0.27 2.72
C TRP A 185 26.20 0.23 1.97
N GLU A 186 27.11 -0.59 2.48
CA GLU A 186 28.31 -0.98 1.75
C GLU A 186 27.97 -2.11 0.79
N SER A 187 28.00 -1.80 -0.51
CA SER A 187 27.88 -2.80 -1.56
C SER A 187 28.80 -2.46 -2.73
N PRO A 188 29.30 -3.47 -3.46
CA PRO A 188 30.10 -3.24 -4.67
C PRO A 188 29.25 -2.68 -5.82
N ASN A 189 27.91 -2.79 -5.72
CA ASN A 189 26.98 -2.30 -6.73
C ASN A 189 26.52 -0.90 -6.36
N THR A 190 26.90 0.08 -7.16
CA THR A 190 26.59 1.50 -6.93
C THR A 190 25.65 2.03 -8.00
N ALA A 191 24.74 2.92 -7.62
CA ALA A 191 23.87 3.63 -8.53
C ALA A 191 23.72 5.11 -8.15
N TRP A 192 23.33 5.96 -9.09
CA TRP A 192 22.98 7.36 -8.84
C TRP A 192 21.80 7.76 -9.72
N ILE A 193 20.98 8.68 -9.22
CA ILE A 193 19.77 9.12 -9.92
C ILE A 193 19.98 10.51 -10.47
N LYS A 194 19.72 10.72 -11.77
CA LYS A 194 19.85 12.04 -12.39
C LYS A 194 18.86 12.19 -13.54
N ASP A 195 18.13 13.31 -13.55
CA ASP A 195 17.21 13.69 -14.63
C ASP A 195 16.13 12.62 -14.92
N GLY A 196 15.62 11.94 -13.88
CA GLY A 196 14.64 10.85 -14.04
C GLY A 196 15.22 9.54 -14.59
N TRP A 197 16.54 9.40 -14.59
CA TRP A 197 17.25 8.16 -14.94
C TRP A 197 18.03 7.62 -13.75
N LEU A 198 17.94 6.32 -13.54
CA LEU A 198 18.80 5.58 -12.63
C LEU A 198 20.00 5.06 -13.43
N TYR A 199 21.20 5.48 -13.05
CA TYR A 199 22.46 5.00 -13.61
C TYR A 199 23.09 4.01 -12.65
N THR A 200 23.60 2.90 -13.17
CA THR A 200 24.18 1.81 -12.38
C THR A 200 25.57 1.45 -12.88
N ASN A 201 26.40 0.88 -12.01
CA ASN A 201 27.71 0.39 -12.40
C ASN A 201 27.69 -0.95 -13.17
N PHE A 202 26.62 -1.75 -13.01
CA PHE A 202 26.41 -3.00 -13.73
C PHE A 202 25.67 -2.79 -15.05
N LYS A 203 25.92 -3.65 -16.04
CA LYS A 203 25.36 -3.51 -17.41
C LYS A 203 23.90 -3.95 -17.53
N THR A 204 23.53 -5.04 -16.86
CA THR A 204 22.20 -5.65 -16.96
C THR A 204 21.79 -6.20 -15.60
N GLY A 205 20.55 -5.95 -15.19
CA GLY A 205 20.00 -6.47 -13.94
C GLY A 205 18.58 -5.96 -13.70
N LYS A 206 17.87 -6.54 -12.73
CA LYS A 206 16.57 -6.04 -12.28
C LYS A 206 16.74 -5.33 -10.95
N VAL A 207 16.17 -4.15 -10.81
CA VAL A 207 16.22 -3.35 -9.58
C VAL A 207 14.81 -3.17 -9.06
N TYR A 208 14.56 -3.66 -7.86
CA TYR A 208 13.37 -3.32 -7.10
C TYR A 208 13.55 -1.93 -6.49
N ILE A 209 12.54 -1.08 -6.65
CA ILE A 209 12.49 0.28 -6.10
C ILE A 209 11.22 0.45 -5.28
N ASN A 210 11.38 0.94 -4.06
CA ASN A 210 10.30 1.48 -3.23
C ASN A 210 10.47 3.00 -3.16
N TYR A 211 9.49 3.74 -3.66
CA TYR A 211 9.56 5.19 -3.81
C TYR A 211 8.25 5.85 -3.42
N GLN A 212 8.29 7.12 -3.07
CA GLN A 212 7.12 7.98 -3.00
C GLN A 212 6.83 8.48 -4.41
N GLY A 213 5.66 8.13 -4.93
CA GLY A 213 5.14 8.66 -6.18
C GLY A 213 4.21 9.84 -5.90
N LEU A 214 4.19 10.81 -6.82
CA LEU A 214 3.16 11.84 -6.88
C LEU A 214 1.78 11.19 -7.10
N MET A 215 0.69 11.95 -6.92
CA MET A 215 -0.68 11.54 -7.28
C MET A 215 -0.88 11.47 -8.80
N GLU A 216 0.01 10.84 -9.52
CA GLU A 216 -0.08 10.57 -10.95
C GLU A 216 -0.01 9.05 -11.14
N ASP A 217 -0.64 8.53 -12.18
CA ASP A 217 -0.51 7.13 -12.58
C ASP A 217 0.84 6.91 -13.29
N GLY A 218 1.13 5.67 -13.67
CA GLY A 218 2.37 5.33 -14.39
C GLY A 218 2.49 5.96 -15.79
N GLU A 219 1.42 6.58 -16.29
CA GLU A 219 1.34 7.27 -17.59
C GLU A 219 1.38 8.80 -17.43
N GLY A 220 1.43 9.32 -16.20
CA GLY A 220 1.47 10.75 -15.88
C GLY A 220 0.09 11.40 -15.76
N ASN A 221 -1.01 10.64 -15.73
CA ASN A 221 -2.34 11.18 -15.49
C ASN A 221 -2.58 11.34 -13.99
N LEU A 222 -3.17 12.47 -13.58
CA LEU A 222 -3.47 12.72 -12.18
C LEU A 222 -4.49 11.71 -11.63
N MET A 223 -4.13 11.02 -10.54
CA MET A 223 -5.04 10.15 -9.81
C MET A 223 -6.09 10.98 -9.07
N VAL A 224 -7.36 10.64 -9.29
CA VAL A 224 -8.53 11.29 -8.68
C VAL A 224 -9.37 10.22 -8.00
N LEU A 225 -9.93 10.54 -6.83
CA LEU A 225 -10.82 9.62 -6.13
C LEU A 225 -12.18 9.59 -6.84
N ASP A 226 -12.60 8.42 -7.30
CA ASP A 226 -13.89 8.24 -7.94
C ASP A 226 -14.99 7.94 -6.90
N HIS A 227 -15.87 8.91 -6.70
CA HIS A 227 -17.05 8.78 -5.85
C HIS A 227 -18.05 9.88 -6.18
N ASP A 228 -19.34 9.56 -6.37
CA ASP A 228 -20.38 10.51 -6.81
C ASP A 228 -20.34 11.87 -6.08
N MET A 229 -20.35 11.85 -4.75
CA MET A 229 -20.33 13.09 -3.94
C MET A 229 -19.00 13.88 -4.03
N ILE A 230 -17.88 13.19 -4.27
CA ILE A 230 -16.55 13.82 -4.36
C ILE A 230 -16.31 14.33 -5.78
N ASN A 231 -16.79 13.59 -6.79
CA ASN A 231 -16.81 13.99 -8.19
C ASN A 231 -17.52 15.33 -8.35
N LEU A 232 -18.66 15.53 -7.67
CA LEU A 232 -19.35 16.82 -7.61
C LEU A 232 -18.48 17.92 -7.00
N TYR A 233 -17.69 17.62 -5.96
CA TYR A 233 -16.78 18.60 -5.38
C TYR A 233 -15.68 19.01 -6.36
N TYR A 234 -15.03 18.06 -7.04
CA TYR A 234 -14.05 18.35 -8.10
C TYR A 234 -14.67 19.19 -9.21
N GLU A 235 -15.87 18.82 -9.66
CA GLU A 235 -16.58 19.53 -10.71
C GLU A 235 -16.78 21.00 -10.33
N TYR A 236 -17.41 21.29 -9.19
CA TYR A 236 -17.66 22.66 -8.75
C TYR A 236 -16.38 23.45 -8.42
N ALA A 237 -15.30 22.78 -7.99
CA ALA A 237 -13.98 23.41 -7.81
C ALA A 237 -13.42 23.93 -9.14
N LEU A 238 -13.49 23.11 -10.20
CA LEU A 238 -13.06 23.51 -11.54
C LEU A 238 -13.94 24.64 -12.10
N LYS A 239 -15.27 24.53 -11.97
CA LYS A 239 -16.20 25.58 -12.41
C LYS A 239 -15.91 26.92 -11.74
N ARG A 240 -15.63 26.90 -10.43
CA ARG A 240 -15.25 28.10 -9.68
C ARG A 240 -13.99 28.74 -10.26
N ARG A 241 -12.94 27.95 -10.54
CA ARG A 241 -11.68 28.48 -11.09
C ARG A 241 -11.86 29.08 -12.48
N ILE A 242 -12.64 28.43 -13.34
CA ILE A 242 -12.96 28.96 -14.68
C ILE A 242 -13.62 30.33 -14.56
N ILE A 243 -14.60 30.48 -13.66
CA ILE A 243 -15.27 31.76 -13.43
C ILE A 243 -14.29 32.81 -12.89
N GLU A 244 -13.42 32.46 -11.94
CA GLU A 244 -12.39 33.37 -11.43
C GLU A 244 -11.48 33.86 -12.56
N ASN A 245 -10.97 32.97 -13.41
CA ASN A 245 -10.13 33.35 -14.55
C ASN A 245 -10.89 34.25 -15.54
N LEU A 246 -12.15 33.92 -15.89
CA LEU A 246 -12.98 34.75 -16.77
C LEU A 246 -13.22 36.16 -16.22
N ILE A 247 -13.37 36.30 -14.91
CA ILE A 247 -13.52 37.62 -14.26
C ILE A 247 -12.21 38.40 -14.32
N MET A 248 -11.06 37.74 -14.14
CA MET A 248 -9.74 38.38 -14.26
C MET A 248 -9.43 38.81 -15.69
N ASP A 249 -10.00 38.13 -16.69
CA ASP A 249 -9.90 38.47 -18.12
C ASP A 249 -10.99 39.48 -18.59
N ASP A 250 -11.65 40.16 -17.64
CA ASP A 250 -12.72 41.15 -17.87
C ASP A 250 -13.90 40.64 -18.72
N GLN A 251 -14.15 39.33 -18.75
CA GLN A 251 -15.29 38.76 -19.47
C GLN A 251 -16.59 38.97 -18.68
N PRO A 252 -17.71 39.28 -19.37
CA PRO A 252 -18.99 39.51 -18.70
C PRO A 252 -19.57 38.18 -18.17
N VAL A 253 -19.34 37.89 -16.89
CA VAL A 253 -19.97 36.78 -16.18
C VAL A 253 -21.14 37.29 -15.33
N SER A 254 -22.30 36.63 -15.44
CA SER A 254 -23.48 36.98 -14.64
C SER A 254 -23.21 36.82 -13.14
N PRO A 255 -23.45 37.85 -12.30
CA PRO A 255 -23.24 37.77 -10.85
C PRO A 255 -24.02 36.65 -10.16
N THR A 256 -25.22 36.34 -10.67
CA THR A 256 -26.05 35.23 -10.16
C THR A 256 -25.38 33.87 -10.37
N LYS A 257 -24.65 33.69 -11.47
CA LYS A 257 -23.91 32.44 -11.73
C LYS A 257 -22.74 32.27 -10.75
N ILE A 258 -22.07 33.37 -10.41
CA ILE A 258 -20.99 33.38 -9.41
C ILE A 258 -21.53 32.90 -8.06
N GLN A 259 -22.63 33.51 -7.60
CA GLN A 259 -23.26 33.17 -6.32
C GLN A 259 -23.75 31.71 -6.28
N LEU A 260 -24.30 31.20 -7.39
CA LEU A 260 -24.74 29.81 -7.49
C LEU A 260 -23.56 28.84 -7.37
N VAL A 261 -22.49 29.06 -8.13
CA VAL A 261 -21.31 28.20 -8.12
C VAL A 261 -20.61 28.24 -6.76
N GLU A 262 -20.50 29.40 -6.13
CA GLU A 262 -19.87 29.52 -4.81
C GLU A 262 -20.66 28.81 -3.72
N THR A 263 -22.00 28.95 -3.72
CA THR A 263 -22.88 28.24 -2.76
C THR A 263 -22.74 26.73 -2.92
N ARG A 264 -22.86 26.23 -4.15
CA ARG A 264 -22.74 24.79 -4.44
C ARG A 264 -21.35 24.24 -4.15
N TYR A 265 -20.30 25.01 -4.42
CA TYR A 265 -18.93 24.64 -4.06
C TYR A 265 -18.79 24.42 -2.55
N LYS A 266 -19.33 25.33 -1.71
CA LYS A 266 -19.27 25.20 -0.25
C LYS A 266 -20.05 23.99 0.26
N GLU A 267 -21.25 23.76 -0.27
CA GLU A 267 -22.07 22.58 0.05
C GLU A 267 -21.34 21.29 -0.27
N ASN A 268 -20.91 21.12 -1.53
CA ASN A 268 -20.24 19.91 -1.99
C ASN A 268 -18.90 19.67 -1.30
N ARG A 269 -18.13 20.72 -0.99
CA ARG A 269 -16.92 20.61 -0.17
C ARG A 269 -17.22 20.01 1.20
N THR A 270 -18.27 20.51 1.85
CA THR A 270 -18.66 20.04 3.19
C THR A 270 -19.10 18.58 3.14
N TYR A 271 -19.87 18.19 2.13
CA TYR A 271 -20.27 16.79 1.94
C TYR A 271 -19.07 15.88 1.64
N ALA A 272 -18.17 16.28 0.75
CA ALA A 272 -16.97 15.49 0.44
C ALA A 272 -16.08 15.29 1.68
N LEU A 273 -15.84 16.36 2.45
CA LEU A 273 -15.09 16.27 3.71
C LEU A 273 -15.79 15.39 4.75
N SER A 274 -17.12 15.39 4.80
CA SER A 274 -17.85 14.52 5.74
C SER A 274 -17.59 13.05 5.44
N ILE A 275 -17.54 12.67 4.17
CA ILE A 275 -17.32 11.28 3.73
C ILE A 275 -15.88 10.86 4.02
N VAL A 276 -14.89 11.66 3.61
CA VAL A 276 -13.48 11.29 3.77
C VAL A 276 -13.06 11.24 5.25
N ASN A 277 -13.64 12.10 6.09
CA ASN A 277 -13.36 12.10 7.53
C ASN A 277 -14.22 11.11 8.33
N THR A 278 -15.08 10.31 7.68
CA THR A 278 -15.87 9.30 8.40
C THR A 278 -14.93 8.20 8.91
N PRO A 279 -14.86 7.91 10.23
CA PRO A 279 -13.95 6.91 10.76
C PRO A 279 -14.31 5.52 10.24
N ASN A 280 -13.30 4.72 9.92
CA ASN A 280 -13.53 3.35 9.48
C ASN A 280 -14.06 2.47 10.64
N PHE A 281 -14.65 1.32 10.32
CA PHE A 281 -15.18 0.41 11.34
C PHE A 281 -14.11 -0.12 12.31
N SER A 282 -12.86 -0.28 11.88
CA SER A 282 -11.75 -0.68 12.76
C SER A 282 -11.42 0.38 13.81
N GLU A 283 -11.39 1.65 13.44
CA GLU A 283 -11.14 2.80 14.31
C GLU A 283 -12.31 3.00 15.28
N MET A 284 -13.55 2.87 14.81
CA MET A 284 -14.72 2.87 15.70
C MET A 284 -14.66 1.71 16.70
N LYS A 285 -14.25 0.51 16.27
CA LYS A 285 -14.08 -0.65 17.15
C LYS A 285 -12.96 -0.43 18.16
N GLU A 286 -11.85 0.18 17.75
CA GLU A 286 -10.76 0.55 18.65
C GLU A 286 -11.20 1.61 19.67
N MET A 287 -11.90 2.65 19.24
CA MET A 287 -12.43 3.69 20.12
C MET A 287 -13.45 3.10 21.11
N TRP A 288 -14.33 2.20 20.65
CA TRP A 288 -15.23 1.45 21.52
C TRP A 288 -14.47 0.59 22.56
N LYS A 289 -13.44 -0.15 22.13
CA LYS A 289 -12.59 -0.94 23.05
C LYS A 289 -11.88 -0.04 24.07
N LYS A 290 -11.33 1.10 23.64
CA LYS A 290 -10.67 2.10 24.50
C LYS A 290 -11.66 2.67 25.51
N ASN A 291 -12.87 3.07 25.07
CA ASN A 291 -13.92 3.58 25.95
C ASN A 291 -14.39 2.52 26.95
N ARG A 292 -14.60 1.27 26.51
CA ARG A 292 -14.95 0.15 27.39
C ARG A 292 -13.86 -0.13 28.42
N LYS A 293 -12.59 -0.11 28.00
CA LYS A 293 -11.44 -0.27 28.90
C LYS A 293 -11.34 0.91 29.88
N ALA A 294 -11.56 2.14 29.44
CA ALA A 294 -11.57 3.32 30.30
C ALA A 294 -12.70 3.25 31.35
N MET A 295 -13.91 2.83 30.96
CA MET A 295 -15.01 2.61 31.89
C MET A 295 -14.72 1.47 32.87
N TYR A 296 -14.17 0.35 32.40
CA TYR A 296 -13.71 -0.71 33.28
C TYR A 296 -12.62 -0.22 34.26
N HIS A 297 -11.66 0.57 33.78
CA HIS A 297 -10.64 1.17 34.63
C HIS A 297 -11.24 2.13 35.67
N LYS A 298 -12.27 2.91 35.32
CA LYS A 298 -12.92 3.86 36.24
C LYS A 298 -13.71 3.16 37.35
N TYR A 299 -14.47 2.12 37.01
CA TYR A 299 -15.43 1.51 37.95
C TYR A 299 -14.92 0.22 38.58
N TYR A 300 -14.17 -0.63 37.86
CA TYR A 300 -13.73 -1.93 38.36
C TYR A 300 -12.37 -1.89 39.05
N ASN A 301 -11.46 -0.97 38.71
CA ASN A 301 -10.16 -0.91 39.40
C ASN A 301 -10.25 -0.46 40.86
N MET A 302 -11.32 0.23 41.26
CA MET A 302 -11.58 0.56 42.68
C MET A 302 -11.74 -0.71 43.55
N PHE A 303 -12.13 -1.83 42.94
CA PHE A 303 -12.36 -3.10 43.62
C PHE A 303 -11.17 -4.08 43.52
N LYS A 304 -10.05 -3.68 42.92
CA LYS A 304 -8.86 -4.52 42.85
C LYS A 304 -8.06 -4.38 44.14
N SER A 305 -7.74 -5.52 44.76
CA SER A 305 -7.00 -5.61 46.04
C SER A 305 -5.51 -5.26 45.92
N TYR A 306 -5.00 -5.06 44.70
CA TYR A 306 -3.62 -4.65 44.43
C TYR A 306 -3.60 -3.53 43.38
N PRO A 307 -2.72 -2.53 43.54
CA PRO A 307 -2.56 -1.45 42.58
C PRO A 307 -2.04 -1.99 41.24
N PHE A 308 -2.52 -1.41 40.14
CA PHE A 308 -2.07 -1.73 38.80
C PHE A 308 -0.61 -1.28 38.61
N VAL A 309 0.33 -2.23 38.61
CA VAL A 309 1.73 -1.99 38.27
C VAL A 309 1.85 -1.92 36.74
N GLY A 310 1.52 -0.77 36.18
CA GLY A 310 1.63 -0.57 34.73
C GLY A 310 1.62 0.91 34.38
N GLY A 311 2.82 1.43 34.09
CA GLY A 311 3.10 2.59 33.24
C GLY A 311 2.19 3.81 33.41
N TYR A 312 2.68 4.78 34.16
CA TYR A 312 2.19 6.15 34.26
C TYR A 312 2.01 6.78 32.86
N TYR A 313 0.77 6.97 32.41
CA TYR A 313 0.45 7.98 31.41
C TYR A 313 -0.36 9.07 32.13
N PRO A 314 0.18 10.27 32.33
CA PRO A 314 -0.59 11.36 32.90
C PRO A 314 -1.67 11.76 31.91
N PHE A 315 -2.92 11.66 32.33
CA PHE A 315 -4.06 12.31 31.69
C PHE A 315 -3.84 13.82 31.81
N SER A 316 -3.18 14.45 30.82
CA SER A 316 -3.16 15.91 30.70
C SER A 316 -4.49 16.37 30.11
N GLY A 317 -5.54 16.34 30.93
CA GLY A 317 -6.82 16.98 30.66
C GLY A 317 -6.95 18.20 31.56
N SER A 318 -6.53 19.35 31.06
CA SER A 318 -6.84 20.66 31.62
C SER A 318 -8.35 20.85 31.72
N GLY A 319 -8.88 20.81 32.94
CA GLY A 319 -10.27 21.07 33.26
C GLY A 319 -10.35 21.60 34.69
N ALA A 320 -10.32 22.93 34.82
CA ALA A 320 -10.46 23.63 36.08
C ALA A 320 -11.79 23.29 36.76
N TYR A 321 -11.73 22.65 37.92
CA TYR A 321 -12.82 22.71 38.90
C TYR A 321 -12.22 23.07 40.25
N ASN A 322 -12.48 24.32 40.61
CA ASN A 322 -12.22 24.97 41.87
C ASN A 322 -12.98 24.21 42.98
N THR A 323 -12.32 23.31 43.72
CA THR A 323 -12.92 22.70 44.91
C THR A 323 -12.50 23.48 46.13
N GLY A 324 -13.42 24.34 46.57
CA GLY A 324 -13.35 25.06 47.83
C GLY A 324 -13.10 24.14 49.02
N VAL A 325 -12.27 24.66 49.90
CA VAL A 325 -11.95 24.20 51.24
C VAL A 325 -13.21 23.81 52.01
N TRP A 326 -13.29 22.56 52.47
CA TRP A 326 -14.09 22.18 53.63
C TRP A 326 -13.14 21.61 54.69
N ARG A 327 -12.79 22.47 55.65
CA ARG A 327 -12.22 22.04 56.94
C ARG A 327 -13.33 21.37 57.74
N SER A 328 -13.17 20.10 58.09
CA SER A 328 -13.94 19.49 59.18
C SER A 328 -13.30 19.85 60.52
N ARG A 329 -14.15 20.13 61.52
CA ARG A 329 -13.78 20.04 62.94
C ARG A 329 -13.45 18.60 63.31
#